data_AF-A0A8J5QVL6-F1
#
_entry.id   AF-A0A8J5QVL6-F1
#
_cell.length_a   1.000
_cell.length_b   1.000
_cell.length_c   1.000
_cell.angle_alpha   90.00
_cell.angle_beta   90.00
_cell.angle_gamma   90.00
#
_symmetry.space_group_name_H-M   'P 1'
#
loop_
_entity.id
_entity.type
_entity.pdbx_description
1 polymer ?
#
loop_
_entity_poly.entity_id
_entity_poly.type
_entity_poly.pdbx_seq_one_letter_code
_entity_poly.pdbx_strand_id
1 'polypeptide(L)'
;MAIMLKQLTTSIGSIGISSFRSQSQFIFRTLATVSEPLSADIQTRIAALTQKLPDALKKQYAEEKPKKKRYLPSSLKTLKNTKESGKDVEPKWEKAVKLEHKVFAPLCPRKISKANFISKFSHTFNKGELSEEEAKYWSTNYERFLSLYEVFTPKPKKPLGPFLRFSTEKRGKGSSFAEMGEISKQLSKEWEQLSDDEKKSYAPSSIELAKFEEDLQEWKDRRLVEYTTFEKNVEEFELDPPLNSL
;
A
#
# COMPACT_ATOMS: atom_id res chain seq x y z
N MET A 1 -14.67 -7.21 65.11
CA MET A 1 -13.66 -6.57 64.25
C MET A 1 -13.48 -7.49 63.05
N ALA A 2 -14.12 -7.17 61.92
CA ALA A 2 -13.53 -6.51 60.75
C ALA A 2 -12.78 -7.51 59.83
N ILE A 3 -12.87 -7.53 58.50
CA ILE A 3 -13.73 -6.95 57.45
C ILE A 3 -13.40 -7.78 56.20
N MET A 4 -14.40 -7.97 55.34
CA MET A 4 -14.39 -8.33 53.91
C MET A 4 -13.10 -8.78 53.19
N LEU A 5 -13.24 -9.86 52.43
CA LEU A 5 -12.59 -10.01 51.10
C LEU A 5 -13.64 -10.50 50.10
N LYS A 6 -14.38 -9.54 49.52
CA LYS A 6 -15.22 -9.72 48.33
C LYS A 6 -14.37 -9.48 47.08
N GLN A 7 -14.44 -10.44 46.16
CA GLN A 7 -14.53 -10.31 44.70
C GLN A 7 -13.79 -9.15 44.03
N LEU A 8 -12.72 -9.50 43.29
CA LEU A 8 -12.18 -8.74 42.17
C LEU A 8 -12.25 -9.61 40.92
N THR A 9 -13.42 -9.60 40.27
CA THR A 9 -13.56 -10.02 38.86
C THR A 9 -13.62 -8.75 38.03
N THR A 10 -12.47 -8.26 37.59
CA THR A 10 -12.40 -7.22 36.56
C THR A 10 -12.27 -7.87 35.18
N SER A 11 -13.21 -7.50 34.33
CA SER A 11 -13.28 -7.82 32.91
C SER A 11 -11.97 -7.43 32.21
N ILE A 12 -11.30 -8.41 31.58
CA ILE A 12 -10.14 -8.18 30.73
C ILE A 12 -10.65 -7.74 29.36
N GLY A 13 -10.76 -6.42 29.17
CA GLY A 13 -10.89 -5.81 27.85
C GLY A 13 -9.63 -6.05 27.03
N SER A 14 -9.78 -6.23 25.72
CA SER A 14 -8.69 -6.50 24.78
C SER A 14 -7.69 -5.34 24.71
N ILE A 15 -6.56 -5.49 25.41
CA ILE A 15 -5.44 -4.54 25.37
C ILE A 15 -4.60 -4.82 24.12
N GLY A 16 -4.39 -3.77 23.31
CA GLY A 16 -3.59 -3.79 22.09
C GLY A 16 -2.12 -4.16 22.32
N ILE A 17 -1.53 -4.80 21.32
CA ILE A 17 -0.21 -5.47 21.33
C ILE A 17 0.98 -4.51 21.58
N SER A 18 0.77 -3.19 21.63
CA SER A 18 1.83 -2.20 21.83
C SER A 18 2.19 -1.88 23.29
N SER A 19 1.40 -2.28 24.29
CA SER A 19 1.70 -2.03 25.72
C SER A 19 2.35 -3.20 26.45
N PHE A 20 2.53 -4.36 25.80
CA PHE A 20 3.06 -5.57 26.44
C PHE A 20 4.55 -5.49 26.80
N ARG A 21 5.29 -4.53 26.21
CA ARG A 21 6.75 -4.42 26.39
C ARG A 21 7.18 -3.70 27.68
N SER A 22 6.30 -2.90 28.31
CA SER A 22 6.65 -2.17 29.54
C SER A 22 6.18 -2.88 30.81
N GLN A 23 5.08 -3.64 30.77
CA GLN A 23 4.63 -4.43 31.93
C GLN A 23 5.41 -5.74 32.11
N SER A 24 5.98 -6.31 31.03
CA SER A 24 6.81 -7.51 31.16
C SER A 24 8.07 -7.24 32.00
N GLN A 25 8.67 -6.05 31.90
CA GLN A 25 9.87 -5.74 32.68
C GLN A 25 9.62 -5.57 34.19
N PHE A 26 8.39 -5.28 34.61
CA PHE A 26 8.07 -5.15 36.03
C PHE A 26 7.85 -6.51 36.71
N ILE A 27 7.26 -7.49 36.01
CA ILE A 27 7.07 -8.86 36.53
C ILE A 27 8.40 -9.62 36.61
N PHE A 28 9.36 -9.36 35.71
CA PHE A 28 10.69 -10.00 35.79
C PHE A 28 11.57 -9.48 36.93
N ARG A 29 11.29 -8.30 37.51
CA ARG A 29 12.08 -7.75 38.62
C ARG A 29 11.64 -8.26 39.99
N THR A 30 10.37 -8.63 40.16
CA THR A 30 9.87 -9.16 41.45
C THR A 30 10.09 -10.66 41.64
N LEU A 31 10.40 -11.41 40.56
CA LEU A 31 10.76 -12.83 40.66
C LEU A 31 12.26 -13.08 40.90
N ALA A 32 13.11 -12.06 40.79
CA ALA A 32 14.56 -12.20 40.95
C ALA A 32 15.01 -12.34 42.43
N THR A 33 14.12 -12.11 43.40
CA THR A 33 14.45 -12.18 44.84
C THR A 33 14.03 -13.48 45.54
N VAL A 34 13.37 -14.42 44.85
CA VAL A 34 12.97 -15.73 45.44
C VAL A 34 13.36 -16.90 44.52
N SER A 35 14.36 -16.73 43.67
CA SER A 35 14.86 -17.78 42.80
C SER A 35 15.90 -18.63 43.53
N GLU A 36 15.47 -19.66 44.26
CA GLU A 36 16.36 -20.78 44.55
C GLU A 36 16.99 -21.27 43.23
N PRO A 37 18.28 -21.61 43.22
CA PRO A 37 18.94 -22.05 42.00
C PRO A 37 18.21 -23.28 41.46
N LEU A 38 17.57 -23.10 40.31
CA LEU A 38 16.89 -24.17 39.58
C LEU A 38 17.85 -25.37 39.49
N SER A 39 17.43 -26.53 39.98
CA SER A 39 18.33 -27.67 40.13
C SER A 39 19.04 -27.98 38.79
N ALA A 40 20.30 -28.40 38.87
CA ALA A 40 21.11 -28.67 37.68
C ALA A 40 20.41 -29.63 36.69
N ASP A 41 19.58 -30.55 37.20
CA ASP A 41 18.76 -31.46 36.39
C ASP A 41 17.72 -30.72 35.54
N ILE A 42 17.02 -29.73 36.12
CA ILE A 42 16.04 -28.93 35.38
C ILE A 42 16.72 -28.06 34.33
N GLN A 43 17.88 -27.46 34.66
CA GLN A 43 18.66 -26.69 33.68
C GLN A 43 19.11 -27.56 32.50
N THR A 44 19.53 -28.79 32.77
CA THR A 44 19.95 -29.75 31.75
C THR A 44 18.76 -30.18 30.87
N ARG A 45 17.58 -30.39 31.46
CA ARG A 45 16.34 -30.67 30.71
C ARG A 45 15.89 -29.51 29.83
N ILE A 46 15.98 -28.27 30.32
CA ILE A 46 15.64 -27.07 29.54
C ILE A 46 16.62 -26.90 28.37
N ALA A 47 17.92 -27.09 28.58
CA ALA A 47 18.92 -27.03 27.52
C ALA A 47 18.66 -28.11 26.44
N ALA A 48 18.39 -29.34 26.85
CA ALA A 48 18.08 -30.45 25.94
C ALA A 48 16.78 -30.20 25.12
N LEU A 49 15.75 -29.60 25.72
CA LEU A 49 14.52 -29.23 25.02
C LEU A 49 14.74 -28.05 24.06
N THR A 50 15.50 -27.05 24.47
CA THR A 50 15.82 -25.87 23.66
C THR A 50 16.69 -26.22 22.46
N GLN A 51 17.50 -27.27 22.56
CA GLN A 51 18.30 -27.76 21.43
C GLN A 51 17.47 -28.59 20.44
N LYS A 52 16.39 -29.25 20.88
CA LYS A 52 15.49 -30.06 20.02
C LYS A 52 14.41 -29.24 19.32
N LEU A 53 14.03 -28.08 19.88
CA LEU A 53 12.99 -27.21 19.34
C LEU A 53 13.29 -26.65 17.93
N PRO A 54 14.52 -26.18 17.61
CA PRO A 54 14.84 -25.60 16.30
C PRO A 54 14.80 -26.63 15.18
N ASP A 55 15.21 -27.87 15.44
CA ASP A 55 15.25 -28.91 14.43
C ASP A 55 13.86 -29.50 14.16
N ALA A 56 13.02 -29.62 15.19
CA ALA A 56 11.61 -29.97 15.03
C ALA A 56 10.84 -28.89 14.26
N LEU A 57 11.04 -27.61 14.59
CA LEU A 57 10.44 -26.48 13.86
C LEU A 57 10.93 -26.40 12.42
N LYS A 58 12.24 -26.57 12.15
CA LYS A 58 12.79 -26.61 10.79
C LYS A 58 12.23 -27.76 9.97
N LYS A 59 12.06 -28.94 10.57
CA LYS A 59 11.46 -30.11 9.91
C LYS A 59 9.99 -29.87 9.58
N GLN A 60 9.22 -29.33 10.52
CA GLN A 60 7.81 -28.97 10.29
C GLN A 60 7.68 -27.89 9.20
N TYR A 61 8.53 -26.87 9.21
CA TYR A 61 8.56 -25.81 8.19
C TYR A 61 9.00 -26.33 6.80
N ALA A 62 9.89 -27.34 6.76
CA ALA A 62 10.32 -27.99 5.53
C ALA A 62 9.24 -28.92 4.96
N GLU A 63 8.50 -29.62 5.81
CA GLU A 63 7.36 -30.48 5.43
C GLU A 63 6.13 -29.67 4.99
N GLU A 64 5.95 -28.44 5.49
CA GLU A 64 4.89 -27.52 5.03
C GLU A 64 5.22 -26.80 3.71
N LYS A 65 6.51 -26.68 3.34
CA LYS A 65 6.93 -25.97 2.11
C LYS A 65 6.43 -26.57 0.78
N PRO A 66 6.32 -27.89 0.55
CA PRO A 66 5.85 -28.39 -0.75
C PRO A 66 4.33 -28.37 -0.96
N LYS A 67 3.50 -28.06 0.05
CA LYS A 67 2.03 -28.09 -0.10
C LYS A 67 1.38 -26.77 -0.50
N LYS A 68 2.12 -25.65 -0.49
CA LYS A 68 1.68 -24.36 -1.05
C LYS A 68 2.25 -24.14 -2.46
N LYS A 69 2.08 -25.09 -3.37
CA LYS A 69 1.90 -24.68 -4.77
C LYS A 69 0.57 -23.92 -4.78
N ARG A 70 0.62 -22.58 -4.81
CA ARG A 70 -0.54 -21.78 -5.21
C ARG A 70 -1.10 -22.46 -6.44
N TYR A 71 -2.27 -23.08 -6.31
CA TYR A 71 -3.12 -23.37 -7.45
C TYR A 71 -3.46 -22.00 -8.03
N LEU A 72 -2.59 -21.50 -8.92
CA LEU A 72 -3.04 -20.54 -9.92
C LEU A 72 -4.11 -21.32 -10.69
N PRO A 73 -5.38 -20.88 -10.65
CA PRO A 73 -6.43 -21.55 -11.42
C PRO A 73 -5.94 -21.73 -12.86
N SER A 74 -6.28 -22.86 -13.49
CA SER A 74 -5.83 -23.20 -14.85
C SER A 74 -6.17 -22.10 -15.87
N SER A 75 -7.12 -21.22 -15.54
CA SER A 75 -7.44 -19.98 -16.28
C SER A 75 -6.27 -19.00 -16.44
N LEU A 76 -5.24 -19.05 -15.59
CA LEU A 76 -4.04 -18.22 -15.73
C LEU A 76 -2.96 -18.86 -16.62
N LYS A 77 -3.05 -20.17 -16.92
CA LYS A 77 -2.20 -20.81 -17.93
C LYS A 77 -2.72 -20.55 -19.34
N THR A 78 -4.03 -20.51 -19.54
CA THR A 78 -4.62 -20.09 -20.82
C THR A 78 -4.32 -18.62 -21.17
N LEU A 79 -4.16 -17.76 -20.15
CA LEU A 79 -3.78 -16.34 -20.33
C LEU A 79 -2.33 -16.12 -20.80
N LYS A 80 -1.44 -17.12 -20.66
CA LYS A 80 -0.09 -17.06 -21.22
C LYS A 80 -0.05 -17.46 -22.69
N ASN A 81 -0.92 -18.36 -23.12
CA ASN A 81 -0.96 -18.84 -24.51
C ASN A 81 -1.67 -17.85 -25.45
N THR A 82 -2.59 -17.02 -24.96
CA THR A 82 -3.17 -15.92 -25.76
C THR A 82 -2.20 -14.75 -25.98
N LYS A 83 -1.15 -14.62 -25.17
CA LYS A 83 -0.13 -13.57 -25.35
C LYS A 83 0.80 -13.81 -26.53
N GLU A 84 0.89 -15.04 -27.03
CA GLU A 84 1.76 -15.37 -28.17
C GLU A 84 1.01 -15.30 -29.51
N SER A 85 -0.33 -15.44 -29.51
CA SER A 85 -1.16 -15.28 -30.73
C SER A 85 -1.61 -13.84 -30.99
N GLY A 86 -1.55 -12.98 -29.97
CA GLY A 86 -1.76 -11.54 -30.10
C GLY A 86 -0.42 -10.81 -30.04
N LYS A 87 0.28 -10.69 -31.16
CA LYS A 87 1.00 -9.43 -31.47
C LYS A 87 -0.07 -8.37 -31.74
N ASP A 88 -0.96 -8.19 -30.77
CA ASP A 88 -2.03 -7.22 -30.78
C ASP A 88 -1.34 -5.87 -30.85
N VAL A 89 -1.75 -5.09 -31.85
CA VAL A 89 -1.39 -3.69 -31.98
C VAL A 89 -1.77 -3.05 -30.66
N GLU A 90 -0.79 -2.89 -29.77
CA GLU A 90 -0.98 -2.20 -28.50
C GLU A 90 -1.71 -0.89 -28.83
N PRO A 91 -2.93 -0.67 -28.29
CA PRO A 91 -3.73 0.47 -28.65
C PRO A 91 -2.90 1.73 -28.51
N LYS A 92 -2.94 2.63 -29.49
CA LYS A 92 -2.06 3.82 -29.52
C LYS A 92 -2.11 4.63 -28.21
N TRP A 93 -3.26 4.61 -27.51
CA TRP A 93 -3.42 5.26 -26.21
C TRP A 93 -2.66 4.57 -25.06
N GLU A 94 -2.46 3.24 -25.10
CA GLU A 94 -1.63 2.53 -24.10
C GLU A 94 -0.15 2.88 -24.27
N LYS A 95 0.32 2.97 -25.53
CA LYS A 95 1.67 3.48 -25.82
C LYS A 95 1.84 4.91 -25.31
N ALA A 96 0.82 5.75 -25.48
CA ALA A 96 0.82 7.11 -24.97
C ALA A 96 1.02 7.16 -23.44
N VAL A 97 0.28 6.35 -22.70
CA VAL A 97 0.42 6.23 -21.23
C VAL A 97 1.79 5.68 -20.81
N LYS A 98 2.38 4.76 -21.59
CA LYS A 98 3.72 4.24 -21.30
C LYS A 98 4.82 5.25 -21.57
N LEU A 99 4.71 6.04 -22.64
CA LEU A 99 5.69 7.07 -22.96
C LEU A 99 5.66 8.18 -21.93
N GLU A 100 4.47 8.58 -21.45
CA GLU A 100 4.28 9.40 -20.26
C GLU A 100 5.22 8.83 -19.19
N HIS A 101 4.94 7.64 -18.64
CA HIS A 101 5.77 7.03 -17.59
C HIS A 101 7.28 6.98 -17.89
N LYS A 102 7.69 6.88 -19.16
CA LYS A 102 9.10 6.88 -19.58
C LYS A 102 9.75 8.26 -19.51
N VAL A 103 9.03 9.33 -19.87
CA VAL A 103 9.47 10.73 -19.71
C VAL A 103 9.46 11.14 -18.24
N PHE A 104 8.57 10.58 -17.41
CA PHE A 104 8.52 10.86 -15.95
C PHE A 104 9.62 10.11 -15.16
N ALA A 105 10.13 8.98 -15.68
CA ALA A 105 11.13 8.16 -14.99
C ALA A 105 12.55 8.77 -14.78
N PRO A 106 13.10 9.65 -15.63
CA PRO A 106 14.47 10.16 -15.52
C PRO A 106 14.66 11.18 -14.40
N LEU A 107 13.60 11.88 -13.97
CA LEU A 107 13.65 12.82 -12.83
C LEU A 107 13.93 12.12 -11.50
N CYS A 108 13.78 10.80 -11.45
CA CYS A 108 14.28 9.96 -10.36
C CYS A 108 15.55 9.23 -10.84
N PRO A 109 16.76 9.60 -10.38
CA PRO A 109 17.99 8.94 -10.80
C PRO A 109 17.91 7.43 -10.51
N ARG A 110 17.88 6.63 -11.59
CA ARG A 110 17.63 5.18 -11.56
C ARG A 110 18.65 4.37 -10.76
N LYS A 111 19.82 4.94 -10.47
CA LYS A 111 20.93 4.24 -9.80
C LYS A 111 20.80 4.20 -8.27
N ILE A 112 19.88 4.96 -7.70
CA ILE A 112 19.57 4.90 -6.26
C ILE A 112 18.22 4.19 -6.15
N SER A 113 18.08 3.23 -5.22
CA SER A 113 16.77 2.61 -4.99
C SER A 113 15.74 3.72 -4.78
N LYS A 114 14.57 3.64 -5.44
CA LYS A 114 13.56 4.73 -5.41
C LYS A 114 13.22 5.16 -3.98
N ALA A 115 13.24 4.22 -3.03
CA ALA A 115 13.02 4.48 -1.61
C ALA A 115 14.15 5.30 -0.95
N ASN A 116 15.41 5.00 -1.26
CA ASN A 116 16.55 5.72 -0.69
C ASN A 116 16.74 7.10 -1.33
N PHE A 117 16.40 7.26 -2.62
CA PHE A 117 16.50 8.56 -3.29
C PHE A 117 15.49 9.55 -2.74
N ILE A 118 14.20 9.21 -2.72
CA ILE A 118 13.14 10.13 -2.28
C ILE A 118 13.35 10.51 -0.82
N SER A 119 13.73 9.56 0.03
CA SER A 119 14.02 9.85 1.44
C SER A 119 15.24 10.75 1.61
N LYS A 120 16.33 10.52 0.85
CA LYS A 120 17.55 11.32 0.95
C LYS A 120 17.35 12.72 0.35
N PHE A 121 16.68 12.82 -0.80
CA PHE A 121 16.35 14.07 -1.46
C PHE A 121 15.40 14.93 -0.60
N SER A 122 14.33 14.33 -0.08
CA SER A 122 13.41 15.04 0.83
C SER A 122 14.15 15.54 2.08
N HIS A 123 15.06 14.74 2.62
CA HIS A 123 15.86 15.13 3.77
C HIS A 123 16.84 16.28 3.44
N THR A 124 17.58 16.23 2.33
CA THR A 124 18.49 17.32 1.92
C THR A 124 17.73 18.60 1.57
N PHE A 125 16.57 18.47 0.92
CA PHE A 125 15.68 19.58 0.56
C PHE A 125 15.10 20.27 1.80
N ASN A 126 14.54 19.49 2.73
CA ASN A 126 13.96 20.03 3.97
C ASN A 126 14.99 20.58 4.95
N LYS A 127 16.26 20.18 4.84
CA LYS A 127 17.36 20.72 5.65
C LYS A 127 18.00 21.98 5.07
N GLY A 128 17.63 22.40 3.86
CA GLY A 128 18.25 23.55 3.20
C GLY A 128 19.71 23.30 2.82
N GLU A 129 20.10 22.04 2.61
CA GLU A 129 21.47 21.65 2.26
C GLU A 129 21.77 21.82 0.74
N LEU A 130 20.78 22.20 -0.06
CA LEU A 130 20.97 22.51 -1.48
C LEU A 130 21.57 23.90 -1.66
N SER A 131 22.47 24.03 -2.63
CA SER A 131 22.89 25.36 -3.08
C SER A 131 21.69 26.10 -3.71
N GLU A 132 21.76 27.44 -3.75
CA GLU A 132 20.73 28.25 -4.40
C GLU A 132 20.57 27.89 -5.89
N GLU A 133 21.67 27.53 -6.55
CA GLU A 133 21.70 27.07 -7.94
C GLU A 133 21.00 25.71 -8.11
N GLU A 134 21.27 24.75 -7.23
CA GLU A 134 20.61 23.44 -7.25
C GLU A 134 19.12 23.58 -6.96
N ALA A 135 18.74 24.39 -5.96
CA ALA A 135 17.34 24.65 -5.62
C ALA A 135 16.59 25.28 -6.81
N LYS A 136 17.19 26.27 -7.46
CA LYS A 136 16.65 26.92 -8.67
C LYS A 136 16.56 25.95 -9.85
N TYR A 137 17.56 25.08 -10.04
CA TYR A 137 17.52 24.04 -11.06
C TYR A 137 16.34 23.09 -10.84
N TRP A 138 16.16 22.59 -9.61
CA TRP A 138 15.07 21.67 -9.30
C TRP A 138 13.70 22.33 -9.36
N SER A 139 13.55 23.57 -8.90
CA SER A 139 12.28 24.30 -9.00
C SER A 139 11.90 24.56 -10.46
N THR A 140 12.84 25.02 -11.28
CA THR A 140 12.61 25.29 -12.71
C THR A 140 12.24 24.01 -13.45
N ASN A 141 12.94 22.90 -13.19
CA ASN A 141 12.62 21.61 -13.79
C ASN A 141 11.29 21.03 -13.28
N TYR A 142 10.90 21.30 -12.03
CA TYR A 142 9.61 20.89 -11.49
C TYR A 142 8.45 21.69 -12.08
N GLU A 143 8.59 23.01 -12.27
CA GLU A 143 7.58 23.83 -12.94
C GLU A 143 7.41 23.43 -14.41
N ARG A 144 8.53 23.22 -15.10
CA ARG A 144 8.60 22.63 -16.44
C ARG A 144 7.89 21.28 -16.51
N PHE A 145 8.07 20.45 -15.49
CA PHE A 145 7.41 19.17 -15.39
C PHE A 145 5.90 19.32 -15.16
N LEU A 146 5.48 20.25 -14.31
CA LEU A 146 4.06 20.52 -14.07
C LEU A 146 3.37 21.05 -15.33
N SER A 147 4.02 21.91 -16.11
CA SER A 147 3.46 22.40 -17.37
C SER A 147 3.26 21.26 -18.38
N LEU A 148 4.14 20.26 -18.41
CA LEU A 148 3.94 19.04 -19.19
C LEU A 148 2.74 18.20 -18.67
N TYR A 149 2.47 18.20 -17.37
CA TYR A 149 1.32 17.50 -16.78
C TYR A 149 -0.01 18.22 -17.02
N GLU A 150 -0.01 19.55 -17.10
CA GLU A 150 -1.21 20.35 -17.37
C GLU A 150 -1.77 20.13 -18.78
N VAL A 151 -0.95 19.66 -19.73
CA VAL A 151 -1.39 19.28 -21.09
C VAL A 151 -2.37 18.11 -21.06
N PHE A 152 -2.36 17.32 -19.99
CA PHE A 152 -2.97 16.02 -19.94
C PHE A 152 -4.33 16.03 -19.24
N THR A 153 -5.41 15.81 -20.00
CA THR A 153 -6.74 15.68 -19.43
C THR A 153 -6.78 14.47 -18.48
N PRO A 154 -7.24 14.63 -17.22
CA PRO A 154 -7.29 13.54 -16.27
C PRO A 154 -8.29 12.47 -16.68
N LYS A 155 -7.93 11.20 -16.45
CA LYS A 155 -8.81 10.07 -16.75
C LYS A 155 -10.11 10.15 -15.95
N PRO A 156 -11.29 9.98 -16.58
CA PRO A 156 -12.55 9.97 -15.86
C PRO A 156 -12.55 8.88 -14.79
N LYS A 157 -13.15 9.17 -13.64
CA LYS A 157 -13.22 8.25 -12.51
C LYS A 157 -14.37 7.28 -12.72
N LYS A 158 -14.13 6.00 -12.41
CA LYS A 158 -15.20 4.99 -12.39
C LYS A 158 -16.27 5.38 -11.37
N PRO A 159 -17.56 5.12 -11.64
CA PRO A 159 -18.60 5.31 -10.65
C PRO A 159 -18.29 4.45 -9.41
N LEU A 160 -18.64 4.97 -8.23
CA LEU A 160 -18.41 4.29 -6.96
C LEU A 160 -19.10 2.93 -6.98
N GLY A 161 -18.35 1.89 -6.60
CA GLY A 161 -18.89 0.55 -6.43
C GLY A 161 -19.84 0.44 -5.24
N PRO A 162 -20.56 -0.69 -5.10
CA PRO A 162 -21.66 -0.82 -4.13
C PRO A 162 -21.23 -0.56 -2.68
N PHE A 163 -20.16 -1.22 -2.24
CA PHE A 163 -19.64 -1.04 -0.88
C PHE A 163 -19.19 0.40 -0.59
N LEU A 164 -18.59 1.09 -1.57
CA LEU A 164 -18.13 2.46 -1.38
C LEU A 164 -19.31 3.44 -1.30
N ARG A 165 -20.39 3.21 -2.07
CA ARG A 165 -21.64 3.98 -1.95
C ARG A 165 -22.25 3.79 -0.57
N PHE A 166 -22.43 2.54 -0.14
CA PHE A 166 -22.87 2.20 1.21
C PHE A 166 -22.00 2.86 2.29
N SER A 167 -20.67 2.73 2.18
CA SER A 167 -19.74 3.31 3.14
C SER A 167 -19.83 4.83 3.17
N THR A 168 -20.03 5.49 2.02
CA THR A 168 -20.17 6.95 1.96
C THR A 168 -21.46 7.42 2.63
N GLU A 169 -22.55 6.68 2.44
CA GLU A 169 -23.84 6.97 3.08
C GLU A 169 -23.76 6.79 4.60
N LYS A 170 -23.14 5.70 5.07
CA LYS A 170 -23.09 5.33 6.49
C LYS A 170 -21.99 6.03 7.29
N ARG A 171 -20.89 6.44 6.65
CA ARG A 171 -19.72 7.01 7.37
C ARG A 171 -20.04 8.32 8.12
N GLY A 172 -21.12 9.02 7.79
CA GLY A 172 -21.47 10.28 8.44
C GLY A 172 -20.48 11.41 8.10
N LYS A 173 -20.95 12.65 8.06
CA LYS A 173 -20.07 13.81 7.84
C LYS A 173 -19.46 14.21 9.20
N GLY A 174 -18.18 13.92 9.44
CA GLY A 174 -17.47 14.41 10.63
C GLY A 174 -16.55 13.44 11.37
N SER A 175 -16.33 12.22 10.85
CA SER A 175 -15.41 11.26 11.49
C SER A 175 -13.97 11.78 11.52
N SER A 176 -13.31 11.65 12.67
CA SER A 176 -11.88 11.96 12.78
C SER A 176 -11.04 10.96 11.98
N PHE A 177 -9.92 11.40 11.41
CA PHE A 177 -8.98 10.52 10.71
C PHE A 177 -8.51 9.34 11.58
N ALA A 178 -8.36 9.57 12.89
CA ALA A 178 -7.97 8.53 13.85
C ALA A 178 -9.01 7.40 13.97
N GLU A 179 -10.28 7.68 13.71
CA GLU A 179 -11.40 6.74 13.84
C GLU A 179 -11.72 6.01 12.54
N MET A 180 -11.20 6.49 11.40
CA MET A 180 -11.47 5.93 10.07
C MET A 180 -11.15 4.44 9.96
N GLY A 181 -10.13 3.97 10.70
CA GLY A 181 -9.77 2.56 10.74
C GLY A 181 -10.85 1.69 11.36
N GLU A 182 -11.37 2.07 12.54
CA GLU A 182 -12.41 1.32 13.24
C GLU A 182 -13.77 1.44 12.54
N ILE A 183 -14.12 2.63 12.04
CA ILE A 183 -15.33 2.86 11.25
C ILE A 183 -15.33 1.96 10.00
N SER A 184 -14.20 1.85 9.30
CA SER A 184 -14.13 1.00 8.10
C SER A 184 -14.29 -0.49 8.43
N LYS A 185 -13.78 -0.96 9.57
CA LYS A 185 -14.00 -2.33 10.05
C LYS A 185 -15.47 -2.58 10.39
N GLN A 186 -16.11 -1.64 11.07
CA GLN A 186 -17.52 -1.74 11.42
C GLN A 186 -18.40 -1.78 10.16
N LEU A 187 -18.19 -0.86 9.21
CA LEU A 187 -18.92 -0.83 7.94
C LEU A 187 -18.73 -2.11 7.13
N SER A 188 -17.54 -2.72 7.18
CA SER A 188 -17.30 -4.00 6.50
C SER A 188 -18.15 -5.12 7.11
N LYS A 189 -18.29 -5.18 8.44
CA LYS A 189 -19.17 -6.15 9.12
C LYS A 189 -20.64 -5.91 8.82
N GLU A 190 -21.07 -4.64 8.84
CA GLU A 190 -22.45 -4.27 8.48
C GLU A 190 -22.76 -4.65 7.03
N TRP A 191 -21.83 -4.42 6.10
CA TRP A 191 -21.98 -4.83 4.70
C TRP A 191 -22.12 -6.34 4.55
N GLU A 192 -21.38 -7.14 5.31
CA GLU A 192 -21.51 -8.61 5.27
C GLU A 192 -22.89 -9.08 5.74
N GLN A 193 -23.50 -8.38 6.69
CA GLN A 193 -24.83 -8.68 7.24
C GLN A 193 -25.98 -8.30 6.30
N LEU A 194 -25.77 -7.39 5.34
CA LEU A 194 -26.78 -7.03 4.36
C LEU A 194 -27.11 -8.20 3.43
N SER A 195 -28.39 -8.32 3.11
CA SER A 195 -28.89 -9.24 2.09
C SER A 195 -28.37 -8.86 0.69
N ASP A 196 -28.39 -9.82 -0.24
CA ASP A 196 -27.97 -9.57 -1.61
C ASP A 196 -28.85 -8.53 -2.32
N ASP A 197 -30.13 -8.45 -1.96
CA ASP A 197 -31.05 -7.46 -2.54
C ASP A 197 -30.77 -6.05 -2.02
N GLU A 198 -30.43 -5.90 -0.74
CA GLU A 198 -29.96 -4.61 -0.20
C GLU A 198 -28.65 -4.19 -0.86
N LYS A 199 -27.70 -5.12 -1.04
CA LYS A 199 -26.42 -4.84 -1.71
C LYS A 199 -26.61 -4.39 -3.17
N LYS A 200 -27.58 -4.95 -3.90
CA LYS A 200 -27.92 -4.54 -5.26
C LYS A 200 -28.43 -3.10 -5.33
N SER A 201 -29.11 -2.60 -4.30
CA SER A 201 -29.60 -1.21 -4.29
C SER A 201 -28.46 -0.18 -4.33
N TYR A 202 -27.27 -0.56 -3.83
CA TYR A 202 -26.07 0.27 -3.90
C TYR A 202 -25.30 0.12 -5.22
N ALA A 203 -25.72 -0.73 -6.16
CA ALA A 203 -25.04 -0.83 -7.45
C ALA A 203 -25.10 0.52 -8.21
N PRO A 204 -24.04 0.90 -8.94
CA PRO A 204 -24.13 2.06 -9.82
C PRO A 204 -25.23 1.84 -10.85
N SER A 205 -25.99 2.89 -11.15
CA SER A 205 -27.06 2.83 -12.15
C SER A 205 -26.48 2.59 -13.55
N SER A 206 -27.27 1.99 -14.43
CA SER A 206 -26.88 1.80 -15.84
C SER A 206 -26.56 3.13 -16.54
N ILE A 207 -27.24 4.21 -16.16
CA ILE A 207 -27.02 5.56 -16.68
C ILE A 207 -25.62 6.08 -16.29
N GLU A 208 -25.21 5.90 -15.04
CA GLU A 208 -23.88 6.33 -14.57
C GLU A 208 -22.75 5.54 -15.24
N LEU A 209 -22.98 4.25 -15.48
CA LEU A 209 -22.02 3.40 -16.20
C LEU A 209 -21.91 3.83 -17.67
N ALA A 210 -23.04 4.06 -18.35
CA ALA A 210 -23.06 4.51 -19.74
C ALA A 210 -22.36 5.87 -19.90
N LYS A 211 -22.63 6.82 -18.99
CA LYS A 211 -21.93 8.11 -18.97
C LYS A 211 -20.42 7.95 -18.76
N PHE A 212 -20.01 7.07 -17.84
CA PHE A 212 -18.59 6.81 -17.63
C PHE A 212 -17.92 6.19 -18.87
N GLU A 213 -18.61 5.33 -19.61
CA GLU A 213 -18.10 4.75 -20.87
C GLU A 213 -17.95 5.80 -21.97
N GLU A 214 -18.91 6.72 -22.10
CA GLU A 214 -18.85 7.87 -23.00
C GLU A 214 -17.69 8.79 -22.64
N ASP A 215 -17.61 9.24 -21.38
CA ASP A 215 -16.52 10.08 -20.87
C ASP A 215 -15.15 9.41 -21.08
N LEU A 216 -15.08 8.09 -20.87
CA LEU A 216 -13.86 7.32 -21.05
C LEU A 216 -13.44 7.23 -22.52
N GLN A 217 -14.40 7.16 -23.43
CA GLN A 217 -14.12 7.13 -24.86
C GLN A 217 -13.65 8.49 -25.34
N GLU A 218 -14.36 9.57 -24.96
CA GLU A 218 -13.93 10.94 -25.25
C GLU A 218 -12.51 11.21 -24.70
N TRP A 219 -12.25 10.75 -23.47
CA TRP A 219 -10.93 10.86 -22.87
C TRP A 219 -9.86 10.14 -23.69
N LYS A 220 -10.12 8.92 -24.20
CA LYS A 220 -9.14 8.20 -25.04
C LYS A 220 -8.85 8.95 -26.34
N ASP A 221 -9.89 9.49 -26.99
CA ASP A 221 -9.75 10.18 -28.26
C ASP A 221 -8.97 11.49 -28.07
N ARG A 222 -9.28 12.24 -27.01
CA ARG A 222 -8.51 13.42 -26.60
C ARG A 222 -7.07 13.07 -26.24
N ARG A 223 -6.86 11.96 -25.52
CA ARG A 223 -5.54 11.50 -25.08
C ARG A 223 -4.60 11.26 -26.26
N LEU A 224 -5.13 10.75 -27.37
CA LEU A 224 -4.35 10.54 -28.59
C LEU A 224 -3.87 11.87 -29.19
N VAL A 225 -4.72 12.90 -29.19
CA VAL A 225 -4.36 14.24 -29.69
C VAL A 225 -3.30 14.87 -28.78
N GLU A 226 -3.56 14.89 -27.47
CA GLU A 226 -2.61 15.41 -26.47
C GLU A 226 -1.25 14.72 -26.59
N TYR A 227 -1.25 13.41 -26.82
CA TYR A 227 -0.03 12.63 -27.01
C TYR A 227 0.79 13.09 -28.22
N THR A 228 0.14 13.32 -29.37
CA THR A 228 0.84 13.81 -30.56
C THR A 228 1.43 15.20 -30.36
N THR A 229 0.77 16.05 -29.58
CA THR A 229 1.31 17.37 -29.19
C THR A 229 2.48 17.21 -28.23
N PHE A 230 2.34 16.32 -27.24
CA PHE A 230 3.39 16.03 -26.26
C PHE A 230 4.65 15.46 -26.90
N GLU A 231 4.55 14.52 -27.85
CA GLU A 231 5.72 13.98 -28.56
C GLU A 231 6.52 15.09 -29.25
N LYS A 232 5.84 16.01 -29.95
CA LYS A 232 6.50 17.17 -30.57
C LYS A 232 7.18 18.06 -29.54
N ASN A 233 6.48 18.37 -28.44
CA ASN A 233 7.02 19.20 -27.38
C ASN A 233 8.20 18.54 -26.67
N VAL A 234 8.19 17.22 -26.49
CA VAL A 234 9.28 16.46 -25.85
C VAL A 234 10.52 16.41 -26.73
N GLU A 235 10.37 16.31 -28.05
CA GLU A 235 11.51 16.42 -28.97
C GLU A 235 12.18 17.79 -28.90
N GLU A 236 11.40 18.85 -28.62
CA GLU A 236 11.91 20.20 -28.34
C GLU A 236 12.45 20.34 -26.90
N PHE A 237 12.11 19.42 -26.00
CA PHE A 237 12.44 19.46 -24.58
C PHE A 237 13.76 18.75 -24.27
N GLU A 238 14.89 19.37 -24.61
CA GLU A 238 16.17 18.94 -24.04
C GLU A 238 16.22 19.31 -22.55
N LEU A 239 16.27 18.31 -21.67
CA LEU A 239 16.53 18.54 -20.26
C LEU A 239 17.97 19.04 -20.11
N ASP A 240 18.14 20.17 -19.44
CA ASP A 240 19.46 20.63 -19.01
C ASP A 240 20.14 19.48 -18.22
N PRO A 241 21.37 19.09 -18.58
CA PRO A 241 22.07 18.02 -17.87
C PRO A 241 22.22 18.42 -16.40
N PRO A 242 22.14 17.45 -15.46
CA PRO A 242 22.27 17.77 -14.04
C PRO A 242 23.61 18.47 -13.79
N LEU A 243 23.61 19.52 -12.94
CA LEU A 243 24.79 20.34 -12.63
C LEU A 243 26.05 19.53 -12.29
N ASN A 244 25.90 18.35 -11.68
CA ASN A 244 26.99 17.45 -11.28
C ASN A 244 27.49 16.51 -12.40
N SER A 245 27.05 16.72 -13.65
CA SER A 245 27.52 15.98 -14.83
C SER A 245 28.38 16.82 -15.79
N LEU A 246 28.64 18.08 -15.42
CA LEU A 246 29.66 18.97 -15.98
C LEU A 246 30.89 18.99 -15.05
#